data_AF-A0A939GLK2-F1
#
_entry.id   AF-A0A939GLK2-F1
#
_cell.length_a   1.000
_cell.length_b   1.000
_cell.length_c   1.000
_cell.angle_alpha   90.00
_cell.angle_beta   90.00
_cell.angle_gamma   90.00
#
_symmetry.space_group_name_H-M   'P 1'
#
loop_
_entity.id
_entity.type
_entity.pdbx_description
1 polymer ?
#
loop_
_entity_poly.entity_id
_entity_poly.type
_entity_poly.pdbx_seq_one_letter_code
_entity_poly.pdbx_strand_id
1 'polypeptide(L)'
;IYSVTVTNANGCSAIASGTVTVNPAVTATIAANPSLTICNGTSTTLTASGGTGYVWSTGATTASIPVSPTTTTTYSVTVSNA
;
A
#
# COMPACT_ATOMS: atom_id res chain seq x y z
N ILE A 1 1.38 20.21 12.81
CA ILE A 1 0.95 21.61 12.55
C ILE A 1 2.18 22.46 12.72
N TYR A 2 2.58 23.18 11.68
CA TYR A 2 3.66 24.16 11.74
C TYR A 2 3.05 25.54 11.79
N SER A 3 3.55 26.41 12.66
CA SER A 3 3.10 27.80 12.74
C SER A 3 4.27 28.76 12.65
N VAL A 4 4.06 29.86 11.94
CA VAL A 4 4.99 30.97 11.79
C VAL A 4 4.37 32.18 12.49
N THR A 5 5.13 32.79 13.39
CA THR A 5 4.76 34.03 14.07
C THR A 5 5.59 35.17 13.49
N VAL A 6 4.92 36.19 12.98
CA VAL A 6 5.56 37.43 12.53
C VAL A 6 5.21 38.52 13.52
N THR A 7 6.23 39.20 14.05
CA THR A 7 6.06 40.34 14.95
C THR A 7 6.71 41.56 14.31
N ASN A 8 5.97 42.67 14.19
CA ASN A 8 6.53 43.92 13.69
C ASN A 8 7.30 44.68 14.80
N ALA A 9 8.05 45.72 14.42
CA ALA A 9 8.86 46.50 15.35
C ALA A 9 8.03 47.23 16.43
N ASN A 10 6.72 47.39 16.22
CA ASN A 10 5.78 48.00 17.17
C ASN A 10 5.14 46.97 18.12
N GLY A 11 5.55 45.70 18.07
CA GLY A 11 5.08 44.64 18.96
C GLY A 11 3.78 43.95 18.55
N CYS A 12 3.18 44.29 17.40
CA CYS A 12 2.02 43.55 16.90
C CYS A 12 2.48 42.24 16.26
N SER A 13 1.82 41.13 16.61
CA SER A 13 2.12 39.81 16.04
C SER A 13 0.93 39.22 15.26
N ALA A 14 1.25 38.44 14.24
CA ALA A 14 0.33 37.63 13.48
C ALA A 14 0.87 36.19 13.39
N ILE A 15 -0.02 35.21 13.47
CA ILE A 15 0.33 33.80 13.41
C ILE A 15 -0.33 33.20 12.17
N ALA A 16 0.47 32.58 11.30
CA ALA A 16 -0.01 31.72 10.23
C ALA A 16 0.29 30.27 10.61
N SER A 17 -0.66 29.35 10.41
CA SER A 17 -0.44 27.92 10.66
C SER A 17 -0.83 27.07 9.46
N GLY A 18 -0.11 25.96 9.28
CA GLY A 18 -0.36 24.96 8.25
C GLY A 18 -0.27 23.55 8.83
N THR A 19 -1.13 22.66 8.37
CA THR A 19 -1.09 21.23 8.66
C THR A 19 -0.28 20.50 7.59
N VAL A 20 0.77 19.80 7.99
CA VAL A 20 1.41 18.79 7.13
C VAL A 20 0.89 17.43 7.58
N THR A 21 0.23 16.73 6.68
CA THR A 21 -0.23 15.36 6.90
C THR A 21 0.82 14.41 6.35
N VAL A 22 1.34 13.51 7.18
CA VAL A 22 2.24 12.45 6.74
C VAL A 22 1.41 11.19 6.58
N ASN A 23 1.27 10.70 5.35
CA ASN A 23 0.66 9.40 5.11
C ASN A 23 1.64 8.29 5.51
N PRO A 24 1.20 7.26 6.26
CA PRO A 24 2.04 6.12 6.56
C PRO A 24 2.56 5.47 5.28
N ALA A 25 3.84 5.12 5.25
CA ALA A 25 4.41 4.34 4.15
C ALA A 25 3.68 2.99 4.03
N VAL A 26 3.27 2.63 2.82
CA VAL A 26 2.68 1.33 2.51
C VAL A 26 3.81 0.33 2.26
N THR A 27 3.85 -0.74 3.04
CA THR A 27 4.73 -1.88 2.77
C THR A 27 3.89 -3.04 2.27
N ALA A 28 3.90 -3.28 0.96
CA ALA A 28 3.21 -4.41 0.36
C ALA A 28 3.98 -5.71 0.59
N THR A 29 3.29 -6.78 0.98
CA THR A 29 3.86 -8.14 1.04
C THR A 29 2.92 -9.15 0.39
N ILE A 30 3.49 -10.22 -0.17
CA ILE A 30 2.75 -11.36 -0.73
C ILE A 30 3.18 -12.62 0.01
N ALA A 31 2.21 -13.36 0.52
CA ALA A 31 2.36 -14.72 1.01
C ALA A 31 1.60 -15.70 0.11
N ALA A 32 2.02 -16.97 0.08
CA ALA A 32 1.34 -18.02 -0.67
C ALA A 32 1.01 -19.21 0.23
N ASN A 33 -0.14 -19.83 -0.01
CA ASN A 33 -0.55 -21.06 0.66
C ASN A 33 -1.10 -22.06 -0.39
N PRO A 34 -0.50 -23.26 -0.54
CA PRO A 34 0.50 -23.84 0.36
C PRO A 34 1.93 -23.37 0.12
N SER A 35 2.27 -22.88 -1.08
CA SER A 35 3.64 -22.55 -1.46
C SER A 35 3.69 -21.60 -2.67
N LEU A 36 4.82 -20.90 -2.83
CA LEU A 36 5.16 -20.13 -4.04
C LEU A 36 5.68 -21.03 -5.18
N THR A 37 6.09 -22.25 -4.84
CA THR A 37 6.49 -23.30 -5.77
C THR A 37 5.44 -24.39 -5.77
N ILE A 38 4.80 -24.59 -6.92
CA ILE A 38 3.70 -25.52 -7.12
C ILE A 38 3.94 -26.39 -8.36
N CYS A 39 3.30 -27.55 -8.41
CA CYS A 39 3.29 -28.39 -9.62
C CYS A 39 2.44 -27.72 -10.71
N ASN A 40 2.72 -28.08 -11.96
CA ASN A 40 2.00 -27.55 -13.13
C ASN A 40 0.48 -27.65 -12.94
N GLY A 41 -0.23 -26.52 -13.06
CA GLY A 41 -1.68 -26.47 -13.01
C GLY A 41 -2.30 -26.71 -11.62
N THR A 42 -1.48 -26.96 -10.58
CA THR A 42 -1.99 -26.99 -9.20
C THR A 42 -2.24 -25.59 -8.68
N SER A 43 -3.15 -25.46 -7.71
CA SER A 43 -3.56 -24.16 -7.19
C SER A 43 -2.77 -23.74 -5.95
N THR A 44 -2.45 -22.46 -5.86
CA THR A 44 -2.01 -21.79 -4.62
C THR A 44 -2.81 -20.51 -4.43
N THR A 45 -3.04 -20.12 -3.19
CA THR A 45 -3.68 -18.85 -2.86
C THR A 45 -2.60 -17.84 -2.53
N LEU A 46 -2.53 -16.76 -3.30
CA LEU A 46 -1.71 -15.59 -2.99
C LEU A 46 -2.50 -14.65 -2.10
N THR A 47 -1.89 -14.18 -1.02
CA THR A 47 -2.48 -13.22 -0.09
C THR A 47 -1.57 -12.02 0.03
N ALA A 48 -2.11 -10.84 -0.31
CA ALA A 48 -1.45 -9.57 -0.15
C ALA A 48 -1.79 -8.95 1.22
N SER A 49 -0.83 -8.23 1.79
CA SER A 49 -1.06 -7.42 2.99
C SER A 49 -0.28 -6.10 2.93
N GLY A 50 -0.56 -5.19 3.87
CA GLY A 50 0.10 -3.88 3.96
C GLY A 50 -0.79 -2.68 3.67
N GLY A 51 -2.07 -2.89 3.35
CA GLY A 51 -3.02 -1.81 3.07
C GLY A 51 -4.48 -2.27 3.10
N THR A 52 -5.37 -1.48 2.52
CA THR A 52 -6.81 -1.72 2.45
C THR A 52 -7.34 -1.87 1.03
N GLY A 53 -6.61 -1.36 0.03
CA GLY A 53 -6.90 -1.54 -1.39
C GLY A 53 -5.86 -2.44 -2.07
N TYR A 54 -6.32 -3.27 -3.01
CA TYR A 54 -5.49 -4.24 -3.73
C TYR A 54 -5.82 -4.21 -5.22
N VAL A 55 -4.80 -4.28 -6.07
CA VAL A 55 -4.95 -4.50 -7.52
C VAL A 55 -3.87 -5.47 -7.97
N TRP A 56 -4.26 -6.68 -8.32
CA TRP A 56 -3.37 -7.73 -8.82
C TRP A 56 -3.13 -7.58 -10.32
N SER A 57 -1.99 -8.11 -10.81
CA SER A 57 -1.70 -8.21 -12.25
C SER A 57 -2.72 -9.02 -13.04
N THR A 58 -3.54 -9.84 -12.36
CA THR A 58 -4.68 -10.57 -12.92
C THR A 58 -5.94 -9.72 -13.10
N GLY A 59 -5.96 -8.48 -12.58
CA GLY A 59 -7.12 -7.60 -12.53
C GLY A 59 -8.02 -7.78 -11.30
N ALA A 60 -7.72 -8.76 -10.44
CA ALA A 60 -8.45 -8.95 -9.20
C ALA A 60 -8.16 -7.83 -8.18
N THR A 61 -9.14 -7.50 -7.33
CA THR A 61 -9.05 -6.41 -6.35
C THR A 61 -9.21 -6.87 -4.89
N THR A 62 -9.23 -8.17 -4.66
CA THR A 62 -9.34 -8.78 -3.33
C THR A 62 -7.96 -8.94 -2.68
N ALA A 63 -7.93 -9.02 -1.34
CA ALA A 63 -6.68 -9.26 -0.61
C ALA A 63 -6.06 -10.63 -0.92
N SER A 64 -6.88 -11.63 -1.25
CA SER A 64 -6.43 -12.97 -1.62
C SER A 64 -6.99 -13.40 -2.97
N ILE A 65 -6.17 -14.10 -3.75
CA ILE A 65 -6.55 -14.66 -5.06
C ILE A 65 -6.05 -16.10 -5.21
N PRO A 66 -6.88 -17.04 -5.70
CA PRO A 66 -6.40 -18.33 -6.14
C PRO A 66 -5.73 -18.20 -7.52
N VAL A 67 -4.58 -18.86 -7.69
CA VAL A 67 -3.87 -18.94 -8.98
C VAL A 67 -3.45 -20.39 -9.27
N SER A 68 -3.45 -20.77 -10.54
CA SER A 68 -3.07 -22.12 -10.99
C SER A 68 -2.28 -22.07 -12.31
N PRO A 69 -1.11 -21.43 -12.33
CA PRO A 69 -0.31 -21.30 -13.55
C PRO A 69 0.24 -22.66 -14.04
N THR A 70 0.33 -22.82 -15.36
CA THR A 70 0.94 -23.99 -16.02
C THR A 70 2.38 -23.76 -16.46
N THR A 71 2.86 -22.52 -16.34
CA THR A 71 4.26 -22.12 -16.57
C THR A 71 4.66 -21.10 -15.50
N THR A 72 5.96 -20.95 -15.23
CA THR A 72 6.45 -19.99 -14.24
C THR A 72 5.93 -18.60 -14.57
N THR A 73 5.07 -18.08 -13.69
CA THR A 73 4.36 -16.82 -13.89
C THR A 73 4.63 -15.91 -12.70
N THR A 74 5.02 -14.66 -12.97
CA THR A 74 5.20 -13.65 -11.93
C THR A 74 3.89 -12.92 -11.70
N TYR A 75 3.44 -12.90 -10.44
CA TYR A 75 2.29 -12.10 -10.00
C TYR A 75 2.78 -10.87 -9.25
N SER A 76 2.13 -9.73 -9.49
CA SER A 76 2.37 -8.48 -8.75
C SER A 76 1.06 -7.95 -8.19
N VAL A 77 1.16 -7.19 -7.11
CA VAL A 77 0.02 -6.52 -6.47
C VAL A 77 0.39 -5.08 -6.15
N THR A 78 -0.49 -4.15 -6.51
CA THR A 78 -0.44 -2.77 -6.03
C THR A 78 -1.30 -2.69 -4.76
N VAL A 79 -0.71 -2.22 -3.68
CA VAL A 79 -1.39 -2.04 -2.39
C VAL A 79 -1.55 -0.55 -2.13
N SER A 80 -2.75 -0.15 -1.72
CA SER A 80 -3.06 1.21 -1.31
C SER A 80 -3.68 1.23 0.09
N ASN A 81 -3.46 2.32 0.79
CA ASN A 81 -4.15 2.72 2.02
C ASN A 81 -5.02 3.95 1.71
N ALA A 82 -6.19 4.01 2.34
CA ALA A 82 -7.07 5.17 2.26
C ALA A 82 -6.51 6.35 3.06
#